data_AF-A0AAW5FP68-F1
#
_entry.id   AF-A0AAW5FP68-F1
#
_cell.length_a   1.000
_cell.length_b   1.000
_cell.length_c   1.000
_cell.angle_alpha   90.00
_cell.angle_beta   90.00
_cell.angle_gamma   90.00
#
_symmetry.space_group_name_H-M   'P 1'
#
loop_
_entity.id
_entity.type
_entity.pdbx_description
1 polymer ?
#
loop_
_entity_poly.entity_id
_entity_poly.type
_entity_poly.pdbx_seq_one_letter_code
_entity_poly.pdbx_strand_id
1 'polypeptide(L)'
;MKHTWYVTFEVPLDGTLSRRRHPRLTNTFESEAAAKDFARTKFNDGLIVSAGTVIPHFPRVSIPSAEIPTWLEAPNQVDPDQ
;
A
#
# COMPACT_ATOMS: atom_id res chain seq x y z
N MET A 1 -18.39 5.75 3.31
CA MET A 1 -17.27 4.83 2.99
C MET A 1 -16.03 5.44 3.60
N LYS A 2 -15.60 4.95 4.77
CA LYS A 2 -14.44 5.48 5.50
C LYS A 2 -13.21 4.73 4.96
N HIS A 3 -12.58 5.28 3.94
CA HIS A 3 -11.34 4.72 3.40
C HIS A 3 -10.19 5.03 4.36
N THR A 4 -9.87 4.08 5.23
CA THR A 4 -8.83 4.23 6.26
C THR A 4 -7.43 3.98 5.71
N TRP A 5 -7.29 3.19 4.65
CA TRP A 5 -6.00 2.75 4.11
C TRP A 5 -5.78 3.21 2.67
N TYR A 6 -4.54 3.47 2.31
CA TYR A 6 -4.11 3.67 0.93
C TYR A 6 -2.89 2.80 0.63
N VAL A 7 -2.82 2.31 -0.60
CA VAL A 7 -1.70 1.55 -1.15
C VAL A 7 -1.26 2.24 -2.44
N THR A 8 -0.04 2.75 -2.44
CA THR A 8 0.61 3.33 -3.60
C THR A 8 1.57 2.32 -4.19
N PHE A 9 1.53 2.08 -5.49
CA PHE A 9 2.47 1.18 -6.18
C PHE A 9 3.03 1.83 -7.44
N GLU A 10 4.29 1.53 -7.74
CA GLU A 10 4.96 1.97 -8.97
C GLU A 10 4.75 0.92 -10.07
N VAL A 11 4.25 1.36 -11.23
CA VAL A 11 4.12 0.51 -12.41
C VAL A 11 5.33 0.74 -13.31
N PRO A 12 6.18 -0.28 -13.58
CA PRO A 12 7.19 -0.21 -14.62
C PRO A 12 6.46 0.00 -15.94
N LEU A 13 6.80 1.08 -16.65
CA LEU A 13 6.36 1.22 -18.03
C LEU A 13 7.13 0.19 -18.85
N ASP A 14 6.40 -0.73 -19.46
CA ASP A 14 6.98 -1.65 -20.44
C ASP A 14 7.49 -0.83 -21.65
N GLY A 15 8.81 -0.70 -21.69
CA GLY A 15 9.57 -0.79 -22.93
C GLY A 15 9.74 0.45 -23.80
N THR A 16 9.05 1.58 -23.59
CA THR A 16 9.30 2.75 -24.47
C THR A 16 9.27 4.08 -23.73
N LEU A 17 10.29 4.89 -23.98
CA LEU A 17 10.45 6.28 -23.55
C LEU A 17 11.05 6.46 -22.15
N SER A 18 12.38 6.36 -22.13
CA SER A 18 13.27 7.24 -21.38
C SER A 18 12.60 8.56 -20.97
N ARG A 19 12.47 8.78 -19.66
CA ARG A 19 12.64 10.06 -18.92
C ARG A 19 11.50 10.37 -17.94
N ARG A 20 11.85 10.30 -16.65
CA ARG A 20 11.24 10.97 -15.47
C ARG A 20 9.94 10.35 -14.93
N ARG A 21 10.06 9.63 -13.81
CA ARG A 21 9.01 9.14 -12.89
C ARG A 21 8.19 7.94 -13.38
N HIS A 22 8.35 6.83 -12.67
CA HIS A 22 7.40 5.71 -12.70
C HIS A 22 6.01 6.23 -12.33
N PRO A 23 4.95 5.92 -13.10
CA PRO A 23 3.58 6.25 -12.71
C PRO A 23 3.26 5.53 -11.40
N ARG A 24 2.91 6.32 -10.39
CA ARG A 24 2.45 5.84 -9.09
C ARG A 24 0.94 5.80 -9.11
N LEU A 25 0.37 4.61 -8.95
CA LEU A 25 -1.07 4.42 -8.75
C LEU A 25 -1.34 4.31 -7.26
N THR A 26 -2.36 5.01 -6.78
CA THR A 26 -2.79 4.93 -5.38
C THR A 26 -4.21 4.39 -5.33
N ASN A 27 -4.40 3.28 -4.64
CA ASN A 27 -5.71 2.72 -4.34
C ASN A 27 -6.03 2.90 -2.87
N THR A 28 -7.26 3.31 -2.57
CA THR A 28 -7.74 3.47 -1.20
C THR A 28 -8.65 2.31 -0.82
N PHE A 29 -8.50 1.81 0.40
CA PHE A 29 -9.21 0.65 0.95
C PHE A 29 -9.85 1.01 2.28
N GLU A 30 -10.97 0.37 2.60
CA GLU A 30 -11.64 0.52 3.89
C GLU A 30 -11.00 -0.34 4.98
N SER A 31 -10.39 -1.48 4.60
CA SER A 31 -9.79 -2.44 5.52
C SER A 31 -8.30 -2.64 5.24
N GLU A 32 -7.52 -2.82 6.30
CA GLU A 32 -6.10 -3.21 6.23
C GLU A 32 -5.94 -4.55 5.50
N ALA A 33 -6.85 -5.51 5.72
CA ALA A 33 -6.78 -6.83 5.11
C ALA A 33 -6.88 -6.75 3.57
N ALA A 34 -7.78 -5.91 3.06
CA ALA A 34 -7.92 -5.67 1.63
C ALA A 34 -6.68 -4.95 1.05
N ALA A 35 -6.13 -3.99 1.80
CA ALA A 35 -4.90 -3.31 1.43
C ALA A 35 -3.70 -4.27 1.39
N LYS A 36 -3.58 -5.19 2.35
CA LYS A 36 -2.52 -6.22 2.41
C LYS A 36 -2.65 -7.21 1.26
N ASP A 37 -3.84 -7.71 0.98
CA ASP A 37 -4.05 -8.66 -0.12
C ASP A 37 -3.66 -8.04 -1.48
N PHE A 38 -4.07 -6.79 -1.69
CA PHE A 38 -3.68 -6.03 -2.87
C PHE A 38 -2.17 -5.77 -2.91
N ALA A 39 -1.57 -5.35 -1.81
CA ALA A 39 -0.13 -5.12 -1.71
C ALA A 39 0.68 -6.40 -1.95
N ARG A 40 0.22 -7.55 -1.44
CA ARG A 40 0.84 -8.85 -1.67
C ARG A 40 0.82 -9.23 -3.14
N THR A 41 -0.32 -9.02 -3.81
CA THR A 41 -0.47 -9.26 -5.24
C THR A 41 0.51 -8.38 -6.03
N LYS A 42 0.57 -7.08 -5.73
CA LYS A 42 1.46 -6.13 -6.41
C LYS A 42 2.94 -6.36 -6.10
N PHE A 43 3.26 -6.79 -4.89
CA PHE A 43 4.62 -7.16 -4.50
C PHE A 43 5.07 -8.44 -5.23
N ASN A 44 4.17 -9.43 -5.39
CA ASN A 44 4.44 -10.64 -6.17
C ASN A 44 4.63 -10.36 -7.67
N ASP A 45 3.97 -9.32 -8.20
CA ASP A 45 4.19 -8.81 -9.56
C ASP A 45 5.58 -8.14 -9.72
N GLY A 46 6.37 -8.01 -8.65
CA GLY A 46 7.68 -7.35 -8.66
C GLY A 46 7.63 -5.82 -8.61
N LEU A 47 6.49 -5.25 -8.21
CA LEU A 47 6.28 -3.82 -8.14
C LEU A 47 6.72 -3.25 -6.78
N ILE A 48 7.18 -2.00 -6.78
CA ILE A 48 7.45 -1.27 -5.55
C ILE A 48 6.12 -0.79 -4.99
N VAL A 49 5.71 -1.37 -3.87
CA VAL A 49 4.48 -1.03 -3.15
C VAL A 49 4.80 -0.19 -1.92
N SER A 50 3.92 0.71 -1.50
CA SER A 50 3.99 1.45 -0.24
C SER A 50 2.56 1.59 0.28
N ALA A 51 2.36 1.58 1.59
CA ALA A 51 1.04 1.63 2.19
C ALA A 51 0.98 2.67 3.31
N GLY A 52 -0.22 3.08 3.68
CA GLY A 52 -0.41 3.93 4.86
C GLY A 52 -1.88 4.19 5.16
N THR A 53 -2.13 4.94 6.22
CA THR A 53 -3.48 5.34 6.62
C THR A 53 -3.84 6.75 6.19
N VAL A 54 -5.08 6.95 5.75
CA VAL A 54 -5.63 8.24 5.33
C VAL A 54 -6.06 9.03 6.58
N ILE A 55 -5.72 10.33 6.61
CA ILE A 55 -6.13 11.29 7.65
C ILE A 55 -7.68 11.33 7.72
N PRO A 56 -8.33 11.26 8.89
CA PRO A 56 -7.86 11.69 10.22
C PRO A 56 -7.58 10.57 11.26
N HIS A 57 -7.50 9.31 10.86
CA HIS A 57 -7.31 8.21 11.81
C HIS A 57 -5.89 8.19 12.41
N PHE A 58 -5.82 8.27 13.75
CA PHE A 58 -4.63 7.99 14.55
C PHE A 58 -4.71 6.53 15.03
N PRO A 59 -3.62 5.74 15.02
CA PRO A 59 -2.23 6.12 14.70
C PRO A 59 -1.95 6.26 13.20
N ARG A 60 -1.10 7.23 12.85
CA ARG A 60 -0.63 7.44 11.47
C ARG A 60 0.35 6.32 11.12
N VAL A 61 -0.06 5.42 10.23
CA VAL A 61 0.79 4.36 9.71
C VAL A 61 1.26 4.78 8.32
N SER A 62 2.58 4.80 8.12
CA SER A 62 3.18 4.97 6.80
C SER A 62 4.22 3.89 6.65
N ILE A 63 3.95 2.95 5.76
CA ILE A 63 4.77 1.77 5.49
C ILE A 63 5.50 2.03 4.17
N PRO A 64 6.80 2.34 4.22
CA PRO A 64 7.61 2.44 3.02
C PRO A 64 7.75 1.06 2.36
N SER A 65 8.16 1.04 1.09
CA SER A 65 8.36 -0.20 0.34
C SER A 65 9.32 -1.19 1.00
N ALA A 66 10.32 -0.71 1.74
CA ALA A 66 11.24 -1.54 2.50
C ALA A 66 10.55 -2.31 3.65
N GLU A 67 9.45 -1.79 4.20
CA GLU A 67 8.72 -2.36 5.34
C GLU A 67 7.46 -3.13 4.91
N ILE A 68 7.07 -3.06 3.63
CA ILE A 68 5.98 -3.88 3.07
C ILE A 68 6.13 -5.37 3.37
N PRO A 69 7.28 -6.05 3.15
CA PRO A 69 7.39 -7.47 3.46
C PRO A 69 7.10 -7.75 4.94
N THR A 70 7.62 -6.93 5.84
CA THR A 70 7.36 -7.03 7.28
C THR A 70 5.89 -6.76 7.63
N TRP A 71 5.25 -5.80 6.97
CA TRP A 71 3.83 -5.49 7.17
C TRP A 71 2.90 -6.58 6.63
N LEU A 72 3.27 -7.23 5.52
CA LEU A 72 2.55 -8.37 4.96
C LEU A 72 2.63 -9.59 5.89
N GLU A 73 3.73 -9.74 6.62
CA GLU A 73 3.90 -10.78 7.65
C GLU A 73 3.29 -10.40 9.01
N ALA A 74 3.12 -9.10 9.29
CA ALA A 74 2.55 -8.64 10.54
C ALA A 74 1.07 -9.07 10.65
N PRO A 75 0.64 -9.68 11.77
CA PRO A 75 -0.75 -10.00 12.02
C PRO A 75 -1.58 -8.72 11.97
N ASN A 76 -2.76 -8.79 11.35
CA ASN A 76 -3.69 -7.66 11.24
C ASN A 76 -3.90 -7.05 12.63
N GLN A 77 -3.40 -5.82 12.83
CA GLN A 77 -3.65 -5.10 14.06
C GLN A 77 -5.08 -4.58 13.97
N VAL A 78 -6.02 -5.47 14.33
CA VAL A 78 -7.38 -5.08 14.67
C VAL A 78 -7.29 -4.12 15.85
N ASP A 79 -7.43 -2.83 15.56
CA ASP A 79 -7.59 -1.80 16.57
C ASP A 79 -8.81 -2.18 17.44
N PRO A 80 -8.65 -2.43 18.75
CA PRO A 80 -9.71 -2.96 19.60
C PRO A 80 -10.56 -1.83 20.22
N ASP A 81 -10.98 -0.85 19.43
CA ASP A 81 -11.88 0.20 19.88
C ASP A 81 -13.00 0.39 18.83
N GLN A 82 -13.93 -0.57 18.84
CA GLN A 82 -15.15 -0.57 18.04
C GLN A 82 -16.39 -0.50 18.94
#